data_AF-A0A9W8LG56-F1
#
_entry.id   AF-A0A9W8LG56-F1
#
_cell.length_a   1.000
_cell.length_b   1.000
_cell.length_c   1.000
_cell.angle_alpha   90.00
_cell.angle_beta   90.00
_cell.angle_gamma   90.00
#
_symmetry.space_group_name_H-M   'P 1'
#
loop_
_entity.id
_entity.type
_entity.pdbx_description
1 polymer ?
#
loop_
_entity_poly.entity_id
_entity_poly.type
_entity_poly.pdbx_seq_one_letter_code
_entity_poly.pdbx_strand_id
1 'polypeptide(L)'
;MFGFGPVADVNVILTGEDERQQVEYRAGKDKREKAPLYFDGESVSGKVVLRVHEGKQLEHYGIKVQFIGCIEMFYDRGNHYEFVSLVQELAAPAELASTAMYPFEFKNVEKQYESYQGINAKLRYFVQATVSKRVGAITQTKDIWVHSYHMPPEISSSLRMEVGIEDCLHIEFEYNKSKYHLKDVIVGKIYFLLVRIKIKNMELSIIRRETTGAAPNQYNESETITKFEIMDGAPVRGETIPIRLFLGGFDLTPTYRDINKKFSTRYYLNLVLVDEENRRYFKQQEITLYRRNEAEHAAASSNAE
;
A
#
# COMPACT_ATOMS: atom_id res chain seq x y z
N MET A 1 -14.02 -10.58 -46.82
CA MET A 1 -13.33 -9.77 -45.80
C MET A 1 -13.49 -10.51 -44.47
N PHE A 2 -12.51 -11.34 -44.10
CA PHE A 2 -12.61 -12.17 -42.89
C PHE A 2 -12.54 -11.27 -41.65
N GLY A 3 -13.59 -11.31 -40.82
CA GLY A 3 -13.74 -10.47 -39.64
C GLY A 3 -12.86 -10.93 -38.49
N PHE A 4 -11.62 -10.42 -38.43
CA PHE A 4 -10.65 -10.67 -37.34
C PHE A 4 -10.93 -9.88 -36.04
N GLY A 5 -12.16 -9.38 -35.85
CA GLY A 5 -12.53 -8.65 -34.63
C GLY A 5 -13.00 -9.57 -33.50
N PRO A 6 -12.87 -9.15 -32.22
CA PRO A 6 -13.36 -9.93 -31.08
C PRO A 6 -14.82 -10.35 -31.26
N VAL A 7 -15.17 -11.56 -30.79
CA VAL A 7 -16.52 -12.14 -30.99
C VAL A 7 -17.52 -11.61 -29.97
N ALA A 8 -17.03 -11.28 -28.78
CA ALA A 8 -17.81 -10.75 -27.67
C ALA A 8 -16.94 -9.90 -26.74
N ASP A 9 -17.59 -8.99 -26.02
CA ASP A 9 -17.01 -8.23 -24.91
C ASP A 9 -17.53 -8.76 -23.58
N VAL A 10 -16.66 -8.80 -22.57
CA VAL A 10 -17.02 -9.22 -21.20
C VAL A 10 -16.74 -8.06 -20.26
N ASN A 11 -17.71 -7.72 -19.42
CA ASN A 11 -17.58 -6.69 -18.40
C ASN A 11 -18.02 -7.22 -17.05
N VAL A 12 -17.30 -6.84 -15.99
CA VAL A 12 -17.69 -7.09 -14.60
C VAL A 12 -18.19 -5.78 -14.01
N ILE A 13 -19.43 -5.78 -13.54
CA ILE A 13 -20.07 -4.61 -12.91
C ILE A 13 -20.36 -4.99 -11.46
N LEU A 14 -19.76 -4.28 -10.51
CA LEU A 14 -19.98 -4.52 -9.09
C LEU A 14 -21.26 -3.81 -8.62
N THR A 15 -21.97 -4.43 -7.68
CA THR A 15 -23.16 -3.82 -7.07
C THR A 15 -22.75 -2.60 -6.23
N GLY A 16 -23.39 -1.46 -6.47
CA GLY A 16 -23.14 -0.23 -5.71
C GLY A 16 -21.74 0.38 -5.92
N GLU A 17 -21.06 0.06 -7.04
CA GLU A 17 -19.70 0.57 -7.30
C GLU A 17 -19.61 2.10 -7.22
N ASP A 18 -20.58 2.80 -7.82
CA ASP A 18 -20.60 4.26 -7.89
C ASP A 18 -20.93 4.93 -6.54
N GLU A 19 -21.54 4.19 -5.62
CA GLU A 19 -21.88 4.64 -4.27
C GLU A 19 -20.72 4.46 -3.28
N ARG A 20 -19.76 3.59 -3.62
CA ARG A 20 -18.59 3.32 -2.78
C ARG A 20 -17.54 4.41 -2.93
N GLN A 21 -16.83 4.66 -1.82
CA GLN A 21 -15.62 5.47 -1.85
C GLN A 21 -14.63 4.88 -2.86
N GLN A 22 -14.09 5.74 -3.73
CA GLN A 22 -13.09 5.36 -4.73
C GLN A 22 -11.69 5.70 -4.20
N VAL A 23 -10.76 4.74 -4.32
CA VAL A 23 -9.34 4.95 -4.01
C VAL A 23 -8.56 5.10 -5.31
N GLU A 24 -7.83 6.21 -5.43
CA GLU A 24 -6.89 6.42 -6.52
C GLU A 24 -5.53 5.81 -6.16
N TYR A 25 -4.96 5.01 -7.07
CA TYR A 25 -3.64 4.40 -6.89
C TYR A 25 -2.80 4.48 -8.16
N ARG A 26 -1.48 4.39 -8.00
CA ARG A 26 -0.52 4.41 -9.13
C ARG A 26 -0.50 3.02 -9.77
N ALA A 27 -0.93 2.90 -11.02
CA ALA A 27 -0.89 1.64 -11.77
C ALA A 27 0.35 1.49 -12.66
N GLY A 28 1.16 2.56 -12.78
CA GLY A 28 2.40 2.62 -13.53
C GLY A 28 3.06 3.99 -13.37
N LYS A 29 4.17 4.23 -14.10
CA LYS A 29 4.98 5.46 -13.97
C LYS A 29 4.16 6.75 -14.11
N ASP A 30 3.19 6.76 -15.02
CA ASP A 30 2.33 7.92 -15.31
C ASP A 30 0.84 7.56 -15.40
N LYS A 31 0.45 6.36 -14.91
CA LYS A 31 -0.93 5.88 -14.97
C LYS A 31 -1.52 5.83 -13.56
N ARG A 32 -2.64 6.55 -13.37
CA ARG A 32 -3.47 6.42 -12.18
C ARG A 32 -4.75 5.67 -12.52
N GLU A 33 -5.17 4.80 -11.61
CA GLU A 33 -6.41 4.06 -11.70
C GLU A 33 -7.24 4.29 -10.43
N LYS A 34 -8.53 3.99 -10.51
CA LYS A 34 -9.46 4.06 -9.39
C LYS A 34 -10.07 2.69 -9.16
N ALA A 35 -10.24 2.33 -7.90
CA ALA A 35 -10.95 1.13 -7.50
C ALA A 35 -11.88 1.42 -6.32
N PRO A 36 -13.05 0.77 -6.26
CA PRO A 36 -13.96 0.89 -5.12
C PRO A 36 -13.32 0.30 -3.86
N LEU A 37 -13.55 0.97 -2.74
CA LEU A 37 -13.05 0.58 -1.43
C LEU A 37 -13.92 -0.52 -0.81
N TYR A 38 -13.23 -1.53 -0.24
CA TYR A 38 -13.80 -2.61 0.54
C TYR A 38 -12.98 -2.82 1.82
N PHE A 39 -13.63 -3.47 2.79
CA PHE A 39 -13.03 -3.91 4.04
C PHE A 39 -13.14 -5.43 4.21
N ASP A 40 -12.39 -5.97 5.15
CA ASP A 40 -12.47 -7.38 5.52
C ASP A 40 -13.89 -7.79 5.93
N GLY A 41 -14.28 -9.02 5.59
CA GLY A 41 -15.62 -9.55 5.83
C GLY A 41 -16.73 -9.00 4.93
N GLU A 42 -16.54 -7.92 4.17
CA GLU A 42 -17.57 -7.45 3.24
C GLU A 42 -17.84 -8.46 2.11
N SER A 43 -19.11 -8.64 1.75
CA SER A 43 -19.51 -9.39 0.55
C SER A 43 -19.12 -8.64 -0.73
N VAL A 44 -18.75 -9.39 -1.77
CA VAL A 44 -18.47 -8.85 -3.11
C VAL A 44 -19.49 -9.43 -4.07
N SER A 45 -20.39 -8.59 -4.58
CA SER A 45 -21.47 -9.00 -5.49
C SER A 45 -21.50 -8.12 -6.73
N GLY A 46 -22.13 -8.65 -7.78
CA GLY A 46 -22.25 -7.93 -9.03
C GLY A 46 -22.83 -8.80 -10.13
N LYS A 47 -22.51 -8.44 -11.37
CA LYS A 47 -22.91 -9.18 -12.56
C LYS A 47 -21.80 -9.18 -13.62
N VAL A 48 -21.66 -10.30 -14.29
CA VAL A 48 -20.87 -10.44 -15.52
C VAL A 48 -21.80 -10.18 -16.70
N VAL A 49 -21.47 -9.17 -17.52
CA VAL A 49 -22.21 -8.83 -18.73
C VAL A 49 -21.39 -9.27 -19.93
N LEU A 50 -21.93 -10.22 -20.70
CA LEU A 50 -21.32 -10.72 -21.92
C LEU A 50 -22.12 -10.21 -23.11
N ARG A 51 -21.50 -9.39 -23.97
CA ARG A 51 -22.11 -8.84 -25.17
C ARG A 51 -21.51 -9.50 -26.40
N VAL A 52 -22.29 -10.36 -27.06
CA VAL A 52 -21.94 -10.89 -28.39
C VAL A 52 -22.15 -9.81 -29.43
N HIS A 53 -21.19 -9.64 -30.34
CA HIS A 53 -21.30 -8.64 -31.41
C HIS A 53 -22.38 -9.02 -32.42
N GLU A 54 -23.01 -8.02 -33.03
CA GLU A 54 -24.09 -8.22 -33.98
C GLU A 54 -23.67 -9.12 -35.16
N GLY A 55 -24.51 -10.10 -35.49
CA GLY A 55 -24.24 -11.08 -36.54
C GLY A 55 -23.19 -12.15 -36.19
N LYS A 56 -22.72 -12.23 -34.94
CA LYS A 56 -21.81 -13.27 -34.46
C LYS A 56 -22.49 -14.22 -33.47
N GLN A 57 -21.89 -15.38 -33.28
CA GLN A 57 -22.24 -16.37 -32.26
C GLN A 57 -20.99 -16.74 -31.47
N LEU A 58 -21.16 -16.93 -30.17
CA LEU A 58 -20.10 -17.34 -29.24
C LEU A 58 -20.43 -18.71 -28.66
N GLU A 59 -19.73 -19.73 -29.13
CA GLU A 59 -19.66 -21.03 -28.45
C GLU A 59 -18.67 -20.94 -27.28
N HIS A 60 -19.14 -21.23 -26.06
CA HIS A 60 -18.32 -21.24 -24.85
C HIS A 60 -18.41 -22.57 -24.10
N TYR A 61 -17.34 -22.90 -23.38
CA TYR A 61 -17.14 -24.16 -22.66
C TYR A 61 -17.25 -23.99 -21.14
N GLY A 62 -17.94 -22.94 -20.73
CA GLY A 62 -18.17 -22.57 -19.34
C GLY A 62 -17.87 -21.10 -19.10
N ILE A 63 -18.65 -20.49 -18.21
CA ILE A 63 -18.43 -19.13 -17.73
C ILE A 63 -18.28 -19.22 -16.22
N LYS A 64 -17.17 -18.70 -15.70
CA LYS A 64 -16.93 -18.61 -14.27
C LYS A 64 -16.53 -17.20 -13.87
N VAL A 65 -16.74 -16.90 -12.60
CA VAL A 65 -16.21 -15.70 -11.95
C VAL A 65 -15.40 -16.09 -10.75
N GLN A 66 -14.30 -15.38 -10.51
CA GLN A 66 -13.39 -15.62 -9.41
C GLN A 66 -13.17 -14.33 -8.63
N PHE A 67 -13.13 -14.44 -7.30
CA PHE A 67 -12.56 -13.41 -6.44
C PHE A 67 -11.16 -13.85 -6.04
N ILE A 68 -10.16 -13.03 -6.34
CA ILE A 68 -8.75 -13.37 -6.12
C ILE A 68 -8.09 -12.24 -5.34
N GLY A 69 -7.37 -12.61 -4.28
CA GLY A 69 -6.39 -11.77 -3.61
C GLY A 69 -5.02 -12.41 -3.77
N CYS A 70 -4.07 -11.66 -4.33
CA CYS A 70 -2.74 -12.18 -4.62
C CYS A 70 -1.63 -11.16 -4.38
N ILE A 71 -0.42 -11.70 -4.21
CA ILE A 71 0.82 -10.94 -4.18
C ILE A 71 1.58 -11.22 -5.48
N GLU A 72 1.87 -10.16 -6.22
CA GLU A 72 2.72 -10.17 -7.40
C GLU A 72 4.09 -9.61 -7.01
N MET A 73 5.18 -10.31 -7.34
CA MET A 73 6.55 -9.85 -7.11
C MET A 73 7.23 -9.56 -8.44
N PHE A 74 7.76 -8.36 -8.64
CA PHE A 74 8.21 -7.93 -9.98
C PHE A 74 9.52 -8.58 -10.44
N TYR A 75 10.29 -9.16 -9.52
CA TYR A 75 11.44 -10.00 -9.86
C TYR A 75 11.02 -11.39 -10.36
N ASP A 76 9.78 -11.80 -10.11
CA ASP A 76 9.23 -13.11 -10.46
C ASP A 76 7.84 -12.95 -11.10
N ARG A 77 7.79 -12.24 -12.23
CA ARG A 77 6.54 -11.85 -12.91
C ARG A 77 5.68 -13.04 -13.37
N GLY A 78 6.22 -14.25 -13.40
CA GLY A 78 5.48 -15.47 -13.75
C GLY A 78 4.71 -16.08 -12.57
N ASN A 79 5.05 -15.70 -11.33
CA ASN A 79 4.47 -16.29 -10.14
C ASN A 79 3.55 -15.28 -9.42
N HIS A 80 2.28 -15.64 -9.35
CA HIS A 80 1.27 -14.97 -8.54
C HIS A 80 1.00 -15.81 -7.29
N TYR A 81 1.15 -15.22 -6.12
CA TYR A 81 0.88 -15.91 -4.86
C TYR A 81 -0.53 -15.56 -4.41
N GLU A 82 -1.50 -16.37 -4.82
CA GLU A 82 -2.88 -16.28 -4.34
C GLU A 82 -2.93 -16.68 -2.87
N PHE A 83 -3.50 -15.81 -2.04
CA PHE A 83 -3.78 -16.08 -0.63
C PHE A 83 -5.29 -16.19 -0.35
N VAL A 84 -6.14 -15.74 -1.29
CA VAL A 84 -7.58 -16.01 -1.30
C VAL A 84 -8.02 -16.21 -2.75
N SER A 85 -8.81 -17.26 -2.99
CA SER A 85 -9.32 -17.62 -4.32
C SER A 85 -10.69 -18.27 -4.15
N LEU A 86 -11.75 -17.55 -4.54
CA LEU A 86 -13.13 -18.03 -4.53
C LEU A 86 -13.62 -18.15 -5.97
N VAL A 87 -14.38 -19.19 -6.28
CA VAL A 87 -14.86 -19.47 -7.65
C VAL A 87 -16.35 -19.72 -7.62
N GLN A 88 -17.07 -19.13 -8.57
CA GLN A 88 -18.47 -19.42 -8.86
C GLN A 88 -18.64 -19.72 -10.35
N GLU A 89 -19.15 -20.92 -10.66
CA GLU A 89 -19.59 -21.29 -12.02
C GLU A 89 -20.90 -20.56 -12.32
N LEU A 90 -20.94 -19.83 -13.44
CA LEU A 90 -22.07 -19.00 -13.84
C LEU A 90 -22.89 -19.62 -14.98
N ALA A 91 -22.25 -20.38 -15.87
CA ALA A 91 -22.92 -21.09 -16.95
C ALA A 91 -22.15 -22.33 -17.38
N ALA A 92 -22.89 -23.41 -17.66
CA ALA A 92 -22.39 -24.60 -18.35
C ALA A 92 -22.03 -24.28 -19.82
N PRO A 93 -21.35 -25.18 -20.54
CA PRO A 93 -21.09 -25.02 -21.97
C PRO A 93 -22.36 -24.74 -22.77
N ALA A 94 -22.35 -23.70 -23.61
CA ALA A 94 -23.50 -23.28 -24.40
C ALA A 94 -23.06 -22.38 -25.58
N GLU A 95 -24.02 -22.04 -26.42
CA GLU A 95 -23.87 -21.08 -27.51
C GLU A 95 -24.70 -19.82 -27.21
N LEU A 96 -24.09 -18.65 -27.39
CA LEU A 96 -24.73 -17.34 -27.18
C LEU A 96 -24.75 -16.55 -28.49
N ALA A 97 -25.92 -16.05 -28.86
CA ALA A 97 -26.11 -15.17 -30.01
C ALA A 97 -26.45 -13.71 -29.62
N SER A 98 -26.71 -13.46 -28.34
CA SER A 98 -27.14 -12.16 -27.83
C SER A 98 -26.46 -11.84 -26.50
N THR A 99 -26.75 -10.66 -25.94
CA THR A 99 -26.21 -10.24 -24.64
C THR A 99 -26.77 -11.12 -23.52
N ALA A 100 -25.90 -11.61 -22.65
CA ALA A 100 -26.25 -12.37 -21.45
C ALA A 100 -25.69 -11.71 -20.19
N MET A 101 -26.39 -11.88 -19.07
CA MET A 101 -26.05 -11.29 -17.79
C MET A 101 -26.11 -12.36 -16.70
N TYR A 102 -25.01 -12.52 -15.97
CA TYR A 102 -24.87 -13.54 -14.94
C TYR A 102 -24.58 -12.89 -13.58
N PRO A 103 -25.52 -12.90 -12.63
CA PRO A 103 -25.28 -12.36 -11.30
C PRO A 103 -24.33 -13.26 -10.51
N PHE A 104 -23.55 -12.67 -9.60
CA PHE A 104 -22.67 -13.39 -8.69
C PHE A 104 -22.65 -12.74 -7.31
N GLU A 105 -22.34 -13.54 -6.29
CA GLU A 105 -22.18 -13.06 -4.92
C GLU A 105 -21.19 -13.95 -4.16
N PHE A 106 -20.10 -13.34 -3.69
CA PHE A 106 -19.22 -13.91 -2.69
C PHE A 106 -19.57 -13.31 -1.34
N LYS A 107 -20.06 -14.13 -0.41
CA LYS A 107 -20.48 -13.68 0.93
C LYS A 107 -19.32 -13.71 1.90
N ASN A 108 -19.28 -12.74 2.82
CA ASN A 108 -18.34 -12.69 3.94
C ASN A 108 -16.88 -12.92 3.52
N VAL A 109 -16.43 -12.18 2.50
CA VAL A 109 -15.14 -12.45 1.85
C VAL A 109 -14.00 -11.99 2.74
N GLU A 110 -13.09 -12.91 3.04
CA GLU A 110 -11.88 -12.63 3.81
C GLU A 110 -10.86 -11.82 3.00
N LYS A 111 -10.38 -10.72 3.57
CA LYS A 111 -9.43 -9.77 2.98
C LYS A 111 -8.38 -9.38 4.03
N GLN A 112 -7.56 -10.37 4.40
CA GLN A 112 -6.58 -10.30 5.51
C GLN A 112 -5.59 -9.14 5.43
N TYR A 113 -5.30 -8.64 4.23
CA TYR A 113 -4.24 -7.65 4.00
C TYR A 113 -4.77 -6.41 3.28
N GLU A 114 -4.25 -5.24 3.64
CA GLU A 114 -4.51 -3.99 2.91
C GLU A 114 -3.82 -4.02 1.54
N SER A 115 -4.51 -3.49 0.51
CA SER A 115 -3.96 -3.37 -0.84
C SER A 115 -2.69 -2.53 -0.84
N TYR A 116 -1.70 -2.96 -1.62
CA TYR A 116 -0.40 -2.32 -1.68
C TYR A 116 0.15 -2.28 -3.10
N GLN A 117 0.68 -1.11 -3.48
CA GLN A 117 1.45 -0.93 -4.71
C GLN A 117 2.83 -0.37 -4.34
N GLY A 118 3.82 -1.25 -4.33
CA GLY A 118 5.20 -0.93 -4.01
C GLY A 118 6.13 -0.84 -5.22
N ILE A 119 7.42 -0.90 -4.93
CA ILE A 119 8.53 -0.88 -5.90
C ILE A 119 8.74 -2.26 -6.51
N ASN A 120 8.75 -3.31 -5.71
CA ASN A 120 9.02 -4.70 -6.09
C ASN A 120 7.87 -5.66 -5.75
N ALA A 121 6.90 -5.24 -4.94
CA ALA A 121 5.72 -6.02 -4.60
C ALA A 121 4.41 -5.26 -4.89
N LYS A 122 3.39 -6.02 -5.31
CA LYS A 122 2.01 -5.57 -5.43
C LYS A 122 1.11 -6.57 -4.71
N LEU A 123 0.29 -6.09 -3.79
CA LEU A 123 -0.80 -6.86 -3.18
C LEU A 123 -2.11 -6.28 -3.68
N ARG A 124 -2.91 -7.09 -4.37
CA ARG A 124 -4.16 -6.64 -5.00
C ARG A 124 -5.29 -7.64 -4.81
N TYR A 125 -6.51 -7.14 -4.93
CA TYR A 125 -7.73 -7.93 -4.98
C TYR A 125 -8.51 -7.57 -6.24
N PHE A 126 -9.08 -8.57 -6.90
CA PHE A 126 -9.88 -8.35 -8.09
C PHE A 126 -10.92 -9.45 -8.30
N VAL A 127 -11.99 -9.09 -9.00
CA VAL A 127 -12.95 -10.04 -9.57
C VAL A 127 -12.54 -10.33 -11.01
N GLN A 128 -12.39 -11.59 -11.37
CA GLN A 128 -12.07 -12.03 -12.72
C GLN A 128 -13.22 -12.85 -13.30
N ALA A 129 -13.80 -12.39 -14.41
CA ALA A 129 -14.70 -13.19 -15.23
C ALA A 129 -13.92 -13.89 -16.33
N THR A 130 -14.17 -15.19 -16.51
CA THR A 130 -13.51 -16.03 -17.49
C THR A 130 -14.54 -16.77 -18.32
N VAL A 131 -14.52 -16.55 -19.63
CA VAL A 131 -15.34 -17.25 -20.62
C VAL A 131 -14.42 -18.20 -21.37
N SER A 132 -14.55 -19.49 -21.08
CA SER A 132 -13.75 -20.54 -21.71
C SER A 132 -14.21 -20.74 -23.15
N LYS A 133 -13.27 -20.75 -24.11
CA LYS A 133 -13.54 -21.05 -25.51
C LYS A 133 -12.85 -22.37 -25.88
N ARG A 134 -13.17 -22.90 -27.06
CA ARG A 134 -12.46 -24.07 -27.61
C ARG A 134 -10.94 -23.84 -27.67
N VAL A 135 -10.53 -22.61 -28.01
CA VAL A 135 -9.13 -22.17 -28.01
C VAL A 135 -9.01 -20.88 -27.21
N GLY A 136 -8.28 -20.95 -26.10
CA GLY A 136 -8.07 -19.83 -25.18
C GLY A 136 -9.31 -19.46 -24.36
N ALA A 137 -9.28 -18.28 -23.76
CA ALA A 137 -10.37 -17.73 -22.97
C ALA A 137 -10.50 -16.23 -23.20
N ILE A 138 -11.68 -15.67 -22.95
CA ILE A 138 -11.86 -14.22 -22.76
C ILE A 138 -11.83 -13.99 -21.26
N THR A 139 -10.92 -13.14 -20.79
CA THR A 139 -10.80 -12.79 -19.37
C THR A 139 -10.99 -11.29 -19.20
N GLN A 140 -11.77 -10.92 -18.20
CA GLN A 140 -11.94 -9.53 -17.79
C GLN A 140 -11.73 -9.44 -16.29
N THR A 141 -10.94 -8.47 -15.85
CA THR A 141 -10.67 -8.21 -14.43
C THR A 141 -11.27 -6.88 -14.00
N LYS A 142 -11.67 -6.82 -12.73
CA LYS A 142 -12.14 -5.61 -12.06
C LYS A 142 -11.48 -5.54 -10.68
N ASP A 143 -10.55 -4.61 -10.53
CA ASP A 143 -9.84 -4.38 -9.28
C ASP A 143 -10.76 -3.77 -8.21
N ILE A 144 -10.49 -4.15 -6.96
CA ILE A 144 -11.02 -3.49 -5.77
C ILE A 144 -9.85 -3.06 -4.88
N TRP A 145 -10.04 -2.02 -4.09
CA TRP A 145 -9.06 -1.61 -3.09
C TRP A 145 -9.51 -2.05 -1.70
N VAL A 146 -8.61 -2.64 -0.93
CA VAL A 146 -8.88 -3.05 0.45
C VAL A 146 -8.11 -2.15 1.40
N HIS A 147 -8.77 -1.60 2.41
CA HIS A 147 -8.11 -0.99 3.57
C HIS A 147 -8.26 -1.87 4.80
N SER A 148 -7.32 -1.74 5.73
CA SER A 148 -7.39 -2.36 7.05
C SER A 148 -7.15 -1.34 8.15
N TYR A 149 -8.00 -1.38 9.18
CA TYR A 149 -7.89 -0.58 10.39
C TYR A 149 -7.35 -1.44 11.53
N HIS A 150 -6.12 -1.94 11.39
CA HIS A 150 -5.45 -2.62 12.50
C HIS A 150 -4.63 -1.63 13.31
N MET A 151 -4.96 -1.52 14.60
CA MET A 151 -4.11 -0.80 15.55
C MET A 151 -2.83 -1.61 15.78
N PRO A 152 -1.63 -1.04 15.60
CA PRO A 152 -0.40 -1.77 15.85
C PRO A 152 -0.30 -2.17 17.32
N PRO A 153 0.17 -3.39 17.64
CA PRO A 153 0.31 -3.87 19.01
C PRO A 153 1.24 -2.97 19.82
N GLU A 154 0.97 -2.76 21.10
CA GLU A 154 1.84 -1.99 22.01
C GLU A 154 3.23 -2.59 22.08
N ILE A 155 4.21 -1.87 21.52
CA ILE A 155 5.62 -2.24 21.57
C ILE A 155 6.33 -1.08 22.26
N SER A 156 7.01 -1.38 23.37
CA SER A 156 7.92 -0.43 24.00
C SER A 156 9.10 -0.19 23.07
N SER A 157 9.31 1.06 22.71
CA SER A 157 10.38 1.48 21.82
C SER A 157 10.98 2.77 22.33
N SER A 158 12.30 2.93 22.19
CA SER A 158 12.98 4.17 22.57
C SER A 158 12.47 5.33 21.71
N LEU A 159 11.90 6.33 22.39
CA LEU A 159 11.47 7.59 21.79
C LEU A 159 12.61 8.62 21.63
N ARG A 160 13.85 8.14 21.78
CA ARG A 160 15.08 8.91 21.75
C ARG A 160 16.04 8.30 20.73
N MET A 161 16.56 9.12 19.84
CA MET A 161 17.67 8.80 18.94
C MET A 161 18.88 9.62 19.33
N GLU A 162 20.03 8.96 19.51
CA GLU A 162 21.28 9.63 19.88
C GLU A 162 22.32 9.45 18.77
N VAL A 163 22.96 10.57 18.41
CA VAL A 163 24.16 10.60 17.57
C VAL A 163 25.30 11.07 18.44
N GLY A 164 26.14 10.13 18.86
CA GLY A 164 27.28 10.36 19.75
C GLY A 164 28.60 10.01 19.07
N ILE A 165 29.54 10.94 19.10
CA ILE A 165 30.96 10.75 18.83
C ILE A 165 31.68 11.17 20.09
N GLU A 166 32.44 10.26 20.67
CA GLU A 166 33.19 10.48 21.90
C GLU A 166 34.00 11.79 21.83
N ASP A 167 33.88 12.59 22.88
CA ASP A 167 34.52 13.90 23.05
C ASP A 167 34.28 14.95 21.95
N CYS A 168 33.46 14.67 20.94
CA CYS A 168 33.32 15.51 19.76
C CYS A 168 31.88 16.00 19.52
N LEU A 169 30.90 15.11 19.63
CA LEU A 169 29.52 15.40 19.26
C LEU A 169 28.57 14.55 20.10
N HIS A 170 27.57 15.17 20.69
CA HIS A 170 26.49 14.44 21.35
C HIS A 170 25.18 15.20 21.12
N ILE A 171 24.34 14.62 20.27
CA ILE A 171 23.03 15.16 19.90
C ILE A 171 21.97 14.12 20.17
N GLU A 172 20.86 14.58 20.71
CA GLU A 172 19.72 13.75 21.02
C GLU A 172 18.48 14.29 20.33
N PHE A 173 17.73 13.40 19.69
CA PHE A 173 16.42 13.71 19.14
C PHE A 173 15.36 12.89 19.87
N GLU A 174 14.49 13.58 20.58
CA GLU A 174 13.34 13.02 21.28
C GLU A 174 12.08 13.30 20.47
N TYR A 175 11.17 12.34 20.36
CA TYR A 175 9.90 12.49 19.65
C TYR A 175 8.74 11.82 20.40
N ASN A 176 7.51 12.28 20.17
CA ASN A 176 6.39 12.02 21.06
C ASN A 176 5.79 10.60 21.00
N LYS A 177 5.92 9.88 19.89
CA LYS A 177 5.34 8.54 19.70
C LYS A 177 6.24 7.66 18.84
N SER A 178 6.14 6.34 18.97
CA SER A 178 6.74 5.41 18.00
C SER A 178 5.77 4.95 16.92
N LYS A 179 4.48 5.30 17.09
CA LYS A 179 3.39 4.94 16.20
C LYS A 179 2.63 6.18 15.80
N TYR A 180 2.39 6.33 14.51
CA TYR A 180 1.69 7.48 13.95
C TYR A 180 0.63 7.01 12.96
N HIS A 181 -0.55 7.62 13.00
CA HIS A 181 -1.48 7.42 11.91
C HIS A 181 -1.00 8.17 10.65
N LEU A 182 -1.46 7.80 9.46
CA LEU A 182 -0.97 8.37 8.18
C LEU A 182 -1.09 9.90 8.06
N LYS A 183 -1.93 10.54 8.88
CA LYS A 183 -2.15 11.99 8.90
C LYS A 183 -1.70 12.66 10.21
N ASP A 184 -0.96 11.93 11.06
CA ASP A 184 -0.51 12.42 12.36
C ASP A 184 0.59 13.48 12.19
N VAL A 185 1.07 14.00 13.31
CA VAL A 185 2.18 14.94 13.38
C VAL A 185 3.26 14.37 14.30
N ILE A 186 4.47 14.24 13.77
CA ILE A 186 5.64 13.91 14.57
C ILE A 186 6.08 15.19 15.27
N VAL A 187 5.99 15.19 16.60
CA VAL A 187 6.42 16.31 17.44
C VAL A 187 7.64 15.86 18.22
N GLY A 188 8.73 16.60 18.09
CA GLY A 188 9.98 16.25 18.74
C GLY A 188 10.84 17.46 19.07
N LYS A 189 11.99 17.20 19.68
CA LYS A 189 12.99 18.20 20.05
C LYS A 189 14.39 17.62 19.85
N ILE A 190 15.28 18.43 19.29
CA ILE A 190 16.70 18.11 19.17
C ILE A 190 17.45 18.88 20.24
N TYR A 191 18.25 18.18 21.04
CA TYR A 191 19.09 18.73 22.10
C TYR A 191 20.57 18.59 21.72
N PHE A 192 21.32 19.68 21.82
CA PHE A 192 22.76 19.71 21.57
C PHE A 192 23.53 19.63 22.90
N LEU A 193 23.89 18.41 23.32
CA LEU A 193 24.59 18.19 24.58
C LEU A 193 26.09 18.49 24.50
N LEU A 194 26.72 18.16 23.37
CA LEU A 194 28.12 18.43 23.08
C LEU A 194 28.28 18.74 21.59
N VAL A 195 28.91 19.87 21.28
CA VAL A 195 29.22 20.26 19.89
C VAL A 195 30.64 20.82 19.88
N ARG A 196 31.62 19.99 19.48
CA ARG A 196 33.01 20.42 19.22
C ARG A 196 33.37 20.38 17.74
N ILE A 197 32.55 19.72 16.92
CA ILE A 197 32.66 19.71 15.46
C ILE A 197 31.73 20.77 14.89
N LYS A 198 32.21 21.51 13.88
CA LYS A 198 31.39 22.47 13.14
C LYS A 198 30.43 21.75 12.20
N ILE A 199 29.14 21.85 12.48
CA ILE A 199 28.07 21.29 11.66
C ILE A 199 27.80 22.24 10.51
N LYS A 200 27.68 21.69 9.31
CA LYS A 200 27.31 22.42 8.09
C LYS A 200 25.79 22.40 7.93
N ASN A 201 25.19 21.21 7.91
CA ASN A 201 23.74 21.09 7.84
C ASN A 201 23.22 19.85 8.60
N MET A 202 21.93 19.90 8.94
CA MET A 202 21.22 18.82 9.60
C MET A 202 19.85 18.62 8.95
N GLU A 203 19.49 17.37 8.71
CA GLU A 203 18.24 16.99 8.03
C GLU A 203 17.59 15.79 8.74
N LEU A 204 16.25 15.78 8.74
CA LEU A 204 15.43 14.66 9.16
C LEU A 204 14.68 14.12 7.95
N SER A 205 14.85 12.84 7.66
CA SER A 205 14.19 12.19 6.53
C SER A 205 13.25 11.08 7.01
N ILE A 206 12.15 10.87 6.28
CA ILE A 206 11.36 9.64 6.39
C ILE A 206 11.79 8.72 5.26
N ILE A 207 12.31 7.55 5.61
CA ILE A 207 12.72 6.52 4.66
C ILE A 207 11.72 5.37 4.70
N ARG A 208 11.17 5.02 3.55
CA ARG A 208 10.42 3.78 3.34
C ARG A 208 11.39 2.71 2.88
N ARG A 209 11.42 1.56 3.57
CA ARG A 209 12.17 0.38 3.16
C ARG A 209 11.20 -0.73 2.80
N GLU A 210 11.23 -1.15 1.55
CA GLU A 210 10.50 -2.31 1.05
C GLU A 210 11.44 -3.50 0.95
N THR A 211 11.10 -4.60 1.62
CA THR A 211 11.84 -5.86 1.59
C THR A 211 10.97 -6.92 0.95
N THR A 212 11.43 -7.56 -0.12
CA THR A 212 10.69 -8.62 -0.82
C THR A 212 11.51 -9.91 -0.92
N GLY A 213 10.82 -11.04 -0.99
CA GLY A 213 11.43 -12.36 -1.06
C GLY A 213 11.86 -12.91 0.29
N ALA A 214 12.52 -14.06 0.25
CA ALA A 214 13.02 -14.78 1.41
C ALA A 214 14.51 -15.15 1.19
N ALA A 215 15.25 -15.33 2.28
CA ALA A 215 16.65 -15.75 2.20
C ALA A 215 16.78 -17.06 1.39
N PRO A 216 17.76 -17.17 0.46
CA PRO A 216 18.85 -16.23 0.19
C PRO A 216 18.52 -15.08 -0.80
N ASN A 217 17.38 -15.12 -1.48
CA ASN A 217 16.99 -14.19 -2.55
C ASN A 217 16.11 -13.05 -2.01
N GLN A 218 16.61 -12.30 -1.03
CA GLN A 218 15.91 -11.15 -0.46
C GLN A 218 16.36 -9.85 -1.14
N TYR A 219 15.40 -9.04 -1.58
CA TYR A 219 15.64 -7.73 -2.18
C TYR A 219 15.19 -6.64 -1.22
N ASN A 220 15.97 -5.57 -1.11
CA ASN A 220 15.68 -4.43 -0.24
C ASN A 220 15.78 -3.14 -1.05
N GLU A 221 14.67 -2.41 -1.15
CA GLU A 221 14.60 -1.09 -1.76
C GLU A 221 14.35 -0.05 -0.68
N SER A 222 15.06 1.07 -0.76
CA SER A 222 14.88 2.20 0.16
C SER A 222 14.58 3.47 -0.62
N GLU A 223 13.50 4.14 -0.24
CA GLU A 223 13.04 5.39 -0.83
C GLU A 223 12.95 6.46 0.25
N THR A 224 13.58 7.61 -0.01
CA THR A 224 13.41 8.81 0.83
C THR A 224 12.09 9.47 0.45
N ILE A 225 11.08 9.34 1.31
CA ILE A 225 9.74 9.91 1.08
C ILE A 225 9.77 11.43 1.22
N THR A 226 10.49 11.92 2.22
CA THR A 226 10.65 13.34 2.47
C THR A 226 11.98 13.61 3.13
N LYS A 227 12.48 14.82 2.89
CA LYS A 227 13.68 15.38 3.49
C LYS A 227 13.30 16.73 4.08
N PHE A 228 13.41 16.84 5.41
CA PHE A 228 13.16 18.05 6.16
C PHE A 228 14.50 18.63 6.62
N GLU A 229 14.91 19.76 6.03
CA GLU A 229 16.11 20.48 6.44
C GLU A 229 15.82 21.23 7.74
N ILE A 230 16.59 20.92 8.78
CA ILE A 230 16.34 21.44 10.13
C ILE A 230 17.14 22.70 10.36
N MET A 231 18.42 22.69 9.98
CA MET A 231 19.37 23.73 10.31
C MET A 231 20.46 23.84 9.24
N ASP A 232 20.86 25.08 8.98
CA ASP A 232 22.09 25.47 8.29
C ASP A 232 22.93 26.29 9.29
N GLY A 233 24.15 25.82 9.59
CA GLY A 233 25.06 26.48 10.53
C GLY A 233 25.40 25.69 11.79
N ALA A 234 26.20 26.32 12.66
CA ALA A 234 26.84 25.70 13.82
C ALA A 234 26.03 25.94 15.12
N PRO A 235 25.28 24.94 15.61
CA PRO A 235 24.53 25.05 16.86
C PRO A 235 25.47 25.13 18.06
N VAL A 236 24.99 25.73 19.15
CA VAL A 236 25.76 25.81 20.41
C VAL A 236 25.30 24.77 21.41
N ARG A 237 26.20 24.41 22.33
CA ARG A 237 25.85 23.52 23.46
C ARG A 237 24.70 24.10 24.27
N GLY A 238 23.70 23.28 24.56
CA GLY A 238 22.50 23.65 25.31
C GLY A 238 21.36 24.19 24.44
N GLU A 239 21.58 24.40 23.14
CA GLU A 239 20.53 24.78 22.21
C GLU A 239 19.50 23.64 22.03
N THR A 240 18.25 24.00 21.79
CA THR A 240 17.17 23.06 21.53
C THR A 240 16.33 23.52 20.35
N ILE A 241 16.13 22.63 19.37
CA ILE A 241 15.32 22.91 18.18
C ILE A 241 14.04 22.08 18.24
N PRO A 242 12.84 22.71 18.28
CA PRO A 242 11.58 21.99 18.18
C PRO A 242 11.32 21.51 16.75
N ILE A 243 10.83 20.29 16.61
CA ILE A 243 10.50 19.65 15.34
C ILE A 243 9.00 19.37 15.29
N ARG A 244 8.37 19.74 14.17
CA ARG A 244 6.97 19.43 13.89
C ARG A 244 6.81 19.02 12.43
N LEU A 245 6.69 17.72 12.17
CA LEU A 245 6.58 17.14 10.83
C LEU A 245 5.18 16.56 10.61
N PHE A 246 4.42 17.17 9.70
CA PHE A 246 3.05 16.76 9.37
C PHE A 246 3.07 15.62 8.33
N LEU A 247 2.47 14.47 8.66
CA LEU A 247 2.49 13.30 7.77
C LEU A 247 1.46 13.36 6.64
N GLY A 248 0.37 14.10 6.84
CA GLY A 248 -0.76 14.12 5.89
C GLY A 248 -0.45 14.69 4.51
N GLY A 249 0.71 15.32 4.31
CA GLY A 249 1.18 15.82 3.01
C GLY A 249 1.99 14.80 2.19
N PHE A 250 2.26 13.61 2.74
CA PHE A 250 3.10 12.60 2.10
C PHE A 250 2.29 11.37 1.68
N ASP A 251 2.74 10.73 0.59
CA ASP A 251 2.16 9.49 0.06
C ASP A 251 2.64 8.28 0.88
N LEU A 252 2.08 8.13 2.07
CA LEU A 252 2.42 7.11 3.05
C LEU A 252 1.40 5.97 3.04
N THR A 253 1.90 4.75 3.23
CA THR A 253 1.09 3.56 3.53
C THR A 253 1.28 3.14 4.98
N PRO A 254 0.40 2.31 5.55
CA PRO A 254 0.70 1.61 6.78
C PRO A 254 2.01 0.82 6.72
N THR A 255 2.57 0.54 7.88
CA THR A 255 3.68 -0.40 8.03
C THR A 255 3.17 -1.82 7.83
N TYR A 256 3.78 -2.54 6.90
CA TYR A 256 3.47 -3.92 6.58
C TYR A 256 4.60 -4.81 7.08
N ARG A 257 4.29 -5.76 7.97
CA ARG A 257 5.28 -6.70 8.52
C ARG A 257 4.95 -8.10 8.05
N ASP A 258 5.91 -8.71 7.37
CA ASP A 258 5.92 -10.12 6.96
C ASP A 258 4.62 -10.58 6.29
N ILE A 259 4.08 -9.76 5.38
CA ILE A 259 2.81 -10.00 4.69
C ILE A 259 2.91 -11.30 3.90
N ASN A 260 2.16 -12.30 4.36
CA ASN A 260 2.21 -13.68 3.88
C ASN A 260 3.65 -14.24 3.74
N LYS A 261 4.59 -13.77 4.57
CA LYS A 261 6.03 -14.06 4.48
C LYS A 261 6.65 -13.76 3.10
N LYS A 262 6.07 -12.82 2.33
CA LYS A 262 6.54 -12.43 1.00
C LYS A 262 7.21 -11.06 0.98
N PHE A 263 6.66 -10.10 1.69
CA PHE A 263 7.24 -8.76 1.75
C PHE A 263 6.95 -8.03 3.06
N SER A 264 7.74 -6.98 3.30
CA SER A 264 7.56 -6.00 4.38
C SER A 264 7.77 -4.59 3.84
N THR A 265 7.04 -3.62 4.39
CA THR A 265 7.22 -2.19 4.13
C THR A 265 7.32 -1.47 5.47
N ARG A 266 8.51 -0.96 5.79
CA ARG A 266 8.84 -0.34 7.09
C ARG A 266 9.24 1.11 6.89
N TYR A 267 9.00 1.94 7.91
CA TYR A 267 9.28 3.37 7.88
C TYR A 267 10.30 3.73 8.95
N TYR A 268 11.24 4.60 8.61
CA TYR A 268 12.33 4.99 9.48
C TYR A 268 12.45 6.51 9.52
N LEU A 269 12.61 7.05 10.72
CA LEU A 269 13.16 8.38 10.90
C LEU A 269 14.68 8.29 10.77
N ASN A 270 15.23 9.06 9.86
CA ASN A 270 16.66 9.11 9.58
C ASN A 270 17.16 10.53 9.85
N LEU A 271 17.82 10.70 10.99
CA LEU A 271 18.50 11.95 11.32
C LEU A 271 19.89 11.90 10.68
N VAL A 272 20.22 12.91 9.87
CA VAL A 272 21.51 13.02 9.19
C VAL A 272 22.14 14.37 9.52
N LEU A 273 23.44 14.34 9.80
CA LEU A 273 24.27 15.51 10.03
C LEU A 273 25.45 15.47 9.07
N VAL A 274 25.82 16.63 8.54
CA VAL A 274 27.05 16.81 7.76
C VAL A 274 27.86 17.92 8.37
N ASP A 275 29.16 17.70 8.53
CA ASP A 275 30.09 18.71 9.02
C ASP A 275 30.77 19.51 7.88
N GLU A 276 31.59 20.49 8.24
CA GLU A 276 32.35 21.30 7.27
C GLU A 276 33.33 20.48 6.42
N GLU A 277 33.77 19.31 6.89
CA GLU A 277 34.64 18.38 6.16
C GLU A 277 33.85 17.43 5.23
N ASN A 278 32.53 17.61 5.13
CA ASN A 278 31.59 16.73 4.41
C ASN A 278 31.53 15.29 4.94
N ARG A 279 31.91 15.05 6.20
CA ARG A 279 31.66 13.76 6.88
C ARG A 279 30.19 13.67 7.25
N ARG A 280 29.59 12.50 7.03
CA ARG A 280 28.15 12.25 7.26
C ARG A 280 27.96 11.36 8.47
N TYR A 281 27.16 11.82 9.41
CA TYR A 281 26.72 11.07 10.58
C TYR A 281 25.23 10.83 10.47
N PHE A 282 24.76 9.63 10.77
CA PHE A 282 23.34 9.32 10.70
C PHE A 282 22.91 8.31 11.74
N LYS A 283 21.65 8.43 12.16
CA LYS A 283 20.97 7.44 13.00
C LYS A 283 19.57 7.22 12.46
N GLN A 284 19.20 5.94 12.39
CA GLN A 284 17.87 5.50 11.97
C GLN A 284 17.15 4.83 13.13
N GLN A 285 15.88 5.18 13.29
CA GLN A 285 14.96 4.49 14.19
C GLN A 285 13.66 4.23 13.45
N GLU A 286 13.14 3.01 13.61
CA GLU A 286 11.88 2.64 13.00
C GLU A 286 10.70 3.34 13.68
N ILE A 287 9.76 3.82 12.87
CA ILE A 287 8.43 4.22 13.30
C ILE A 287 7.38 3.32 12.64
N THR A 288 6.30 3.07 13.35
CA THR A 288 5.18 2.29 12.82
C THR A 288 4.07 3.22 12.34
N LEU A 289 3.72 3.11 11.06
CA LEU A 289 2.61 3.85 10.48
C LEU A 289 1.36 2.97 10.43
N TYR A 290 0.19 3.54 10.70
CA TYR A 290 -1.08 2.82 10.61
C TYR A 290 -2.21 3.68 10.06
N ARG A 291 -3.25 3.02 9.55
CA ARG A 291 -4.46 3.69 9.07
C ARG A 291 -5.47 3.80 10.22
N ARG A 292 -5.92 5.01 10.51
CA ARG A 292 -6.97 5.27 11.49
C ARG A 292 -8.34 5.25 10.83
N ASN A 293 -9.33 4.68 11.50
CA ASN A 293 -10.73 4.83 11.12
C ASN A 293 -11.22 6.22 11.59
N GLU A 294 -11.37 7.16 10.65
CA GLU A 294 -11.77 8.54 10.98
C GLU A 294 -13.22 8.60 11.50
N ALA A 295 -14.10 7.70 11.06
CA ALA A 295 -15.50 7.69 11.50
C ALA A 295 -15.62 7.26 12.97
N GLU A 296 -14.93 6.20 13.35
CA GLU A 296 -14.86 5.77 14.76
C GLU A 296 -14.21 6.82 15.65
N HIS A 297 -13.13 7.46 15.18
CA HIS A 297 -12.46 8.50 15.93
C HIS A 297 -13.35 9.74 16.13
N ALA A 298 -14.10 10.15 15.11
CA ALA A 298 -15.03 11.26 15.23
C ALA A 298 -16.14 10.97 16.24
N ALA A 299 -16.72 9.77 16.21
CA ALA A 299 -17.74 9.34 17.17
C ALA A 299 -17.20 9.24 18.62
N ALA A 300 -15.95 8.79 18.78
CA ALA A 300 -15.31 8.75 20.10
C ALA A 300 -15.02 10.16 20.65
N SER A 301 -14.65 11.09 19.77
CA SER A 301 -14.37 12.49 20.16
C SER A 301 -15.65 13.23 20.58
N SER A 302 -16.77 12.99 19.88
CA SER A 302 -18.07 13.61 20.22
C SER A 302 -18.69 13.07 21.51
N ASN A 303 -18.29 11.88 21.96
CA ASN A 303 -18.76 11.28 23.21
C ASN A 303 -17.87 11.67 24.42
N ALA A 304 -16.76 12.36 24.18
CA ALA A 304 -15.83 12.82 25.21
C ALA A 304 -15.99 14.32 25.56
N GLU A 305 -16.85 15.03 24.83
CA GLU A 305 -17.36 16.38 25.14
C GLU A 305 -18.70 16.29 25.87
#